data_AF-A0A087S6Z0-F1
#
_entry.id   AF-A0A087S6Z0-F1
#
_cell.length_a   1.000
_cell.length_b   1.000
_cell.length_c   1.000
_cell.angle_alpha   90.00
_cell.angle_beta   90.00
_cell.angle_gamma   90.00
#
_symmetry.space_group_name_H-M   'P 1'
#
loop_
_entity.id
_entity.type
_entity.pdbx_description
1 polymer ?
#
loop_
_entity_poly.entity_id
_entity_poly.type
_entity_poly.pdbx_seq_one_letter_code
_entity_poly.pdbx_strand_id
1 'polypeptide(L)'
;MQWKSEGTTLILTVLLGILGLGGIGHIYLGNITRGIVLLIVGIVLAIITLVTFGIGLIALIPFAIWVVYDARKQCKYYNDHLEQTGRPPW
;
A
#
# COMPACT_ATOMS: atom_id res chain seq x y z
N MET A 1 -2.74 -6.10 21.67
CA MET A 1 -2.51 -5.52 20.32
C MET A 1 -1.32 -6.26 19.71
N GLN A 2 -1.41 -6.70 18.45
CA GLN A 2 -0.43 -7.60 17.85
C GLN A 2 0.52 -6.83 16.93
N TRP A 3 1.81 -7.16 17.01
CA TRP A 3 2.84 -6.70 16.08
C TRP A 3 2.51 -7.10 14.65
N LYS A 4 2.71 -6.20 13.68
CA LYS A 4 2.43 -6.50 12.28
C LYS A 4 3.70 -6.93 11.55
N SER A 5 3.56 -8.02 10.81
CA SER A 5 4.59 -8.60 9.96
C SER A 5 4.81 -7.74 8.71
N GLU A 6 6.05 -7.29 8.51
CA GLU A 6 6.47 -6.57 7.30
C GLU A 6 6.33 -7.47 6.06
N GLY A 7 6.64 -8.76 6.19
CA GLY A 7 6.58 -9.73 5.10
C GLY A 7 5.17 -9.92 4.57
N THR A 8 4.18 -10.02 5.46
CA THR A 8 2.76 -10.16 5.07
C THR A 8 2.26 -8.89 4.39
N THR A 9 2.61 -7.72 4.93
CA THR A 9 2.25 -6.42 4.35
C THR A 9 2.81 -6.26 2.95
N LEU A 10 4.08 -6.66 2.74
CA LEU A 10 4.73 -6.64 1.44
C LEU A 10 4.07 -7.57 0.44
N ILE A 11 3.85 -8.83 0.82
CA ILE A 11 3.24 -9.83 -0.06
C ILE A 11 1.86 -9.35 -0.50
N LEU A 12 1.06 -8.83 0.43
CA LEU A 12 -0.28 -8.31 0.13
C LEU A 12 -0.21 -7.11 -0.83
N THR A 13 0.70 -6.17 -0.57
CA THR A 13 0.86 -4.95 -1.38
C THR A 13 1.41 -5.25 -2.77
N VAL A 14 2.35 -6.19 -2.90
CA VAL A 14 2.97 -6.55 -4.18
C VAL A 14 2.01 -7.37 -5.05
N LEU A 15 1.39 -8.42 -4.48
CA LEU A 15 0.48 -9.28 -5.23
C LEU A 15 -0.75 -8.50 -5.73
N LEU A 16 -1.29 -7.61 -4.90
CA LEU A 16 -2.48 -6.83 -5.24
C LEU A 16 -2.13 -5.51 -5.95
N GLY A 17 -0.95 -4.96 -5.70
CA GLY A 17 -0.46 -3.72 -6.32
C GLY A 17 -0.27 -3.82 -7.83
N ILE A 18 0.13 -5.00 -8.34
CA ILE A 18 0.23 -5.26 -9.78
C ILE A 18 -1.15 -5.15 -10.47
N LEU A 19 -2.24 -5.39 -9.74
CA LEU A 19 -3.62 -5.23 -10.22
C LEU A 19 -4.23 -3.85 -9.88
N GLY A 20 -3.44 -2.91 -9.37
CA GLY A 20 -3.93 -1.59 -8.93
C GLY A 20 -4.58 -1.60 -7.53
N LEU A 21 -4.55 -2.72 -6.82
CA LEU A 21 -5.14 -2.91 -5.48
C LEU A 21 -4.10 -2.77 -4.35
N GLY A 22 -3.01 -2.04 -4.58
CA GLY A 22 -1.90 -1.90 -3.63
C GLY A 22 -2.28 -1.29 -2.27
N GLY A 23 -3.41 -0.57 -2.20
CA GLY A 23 -3.91 0.03 -0.96
C GLY A 23 -4.32 -0.95 0.15
N ILE A 24 -4.46 -2.25 -0.17
CA ILE A 24 -4.88 -3.27 0.81
C ILE A 24 -3.82 -3.50 1.89
N GLY A 25 -2.53 -3.31 1.59
CA GLY A 25 -1.47 -3.36 2.60
C GLY A 25 -1.64 -2.31 3.69
N HIS A 26 -2.04 -1.09 3.33
CA HIS A 26 -2.31 0.00 4.27
C HIS A 26 -3.60 -0.22 5.07
N ILE A 27 -4.62 -0.83 4.48
CA ILE A 27 -5.82 -1.27 5.20
C ILE A 27 -5.46 -2.35 6.22
N TYR A 28 -4.59 -3.31 5.85
CA TYR A 28 -4.11 -4.32 6.79
C TYR A 28 -3.40 -3.70 7.98
N LEU A 29 -2.64 -2.62 7.77
CA LEU A 29 -2.01 -1.88 8.86
C LEU A 29 -3.03 -1.26 9.82
N GLY A 30 -4.25 -0.99 9.36
CA GLY A 30 -5.33 -0.29 10.06
C GLY A 30 -5.54 1.14 9.53
N ASN A 31 -4.67 1.62 8.64
CA ASN A 31 -4.76 2.95 8.05
C ASN A 31 -5.73 2.93 6.85
N ILE A 32 -7.01 2.79 7.16
CA ILE A 32 -8.09 2.62 6.17
C ILE A 32 -8.12 3.79 5.18
N THR A 33 -8.01 5.03 5.68
CA THR A 33 -8.05 6.24 4.85
C THR A 33 -6.96 6.25 3.80
N ARG A 34 -5.69 6.01 4.18
CA ARG A 34 -4.59 5.94 3.19
C ARG A 34 -4.77 4.76 2.23
N GLY A 35 -5.21 3.62 2.74
CA GLY A 35 -5.47 2.44 1.92
C GLY A 35 -6.50 2.70 0.82
N ILE A 36 -7.63 3.33 1.14
CA ILE A 36 -8.67 3.66 0.16
C ILE A 36 -8.15 4.66 -0.88
N VAL A 37 -7.44 5.71 -0.45
CA VAL A 37 -6.87 6.71 -1.38
C VAL A 37 -5.90 6.05 -2.37
N LEU A 38 -4.98 5.23 -1.88
CA LEU A 38 -4.02 4.52 -2.74
C LEU A 38 -4.71 3.53 -3.68
N LEU A 39 -5.80 2.89 -3.24
CA LEU A 39 -6.58 1.97 -4.05
C LEU A 39 -7.30 2.72 -5.20
N ILE A 40 -7.91 3.87 -4.93
CA ILE A 40 -8.55 4.70 -5.97
C ILE A 40 -7.50 5.16 -6.99
N VAL A 41 -6.35 5.66 -6.53
CA VAL A 41 -5.26 6.10 -7.43
C VAL A 41 -4.73 4.95 -8.27
N GLY A 42 -4.54 3.77 -7.67
CA GLY A 42 -4.10 2.56 -8.36
C GLY A 42 -5.07 2.11 -9.46
N ILE A 43 -6.38 2.13 -9.18
CA ILE A 43 -7.42 1.81 -10.17
C ILE A 43 -7.41 2.81 -11.33
N VAL A 44 -7.32 4.12 -11.05
CA VAL A 44 -7.27 5.15 -12.10
C VAL A 44 -6.06 4.94 -13.01
N LEU A 45 -4.88 4.68 -12.43
CA LEU A 45 -3.67 4.38 -13.20
C LEU A 45 -3.80 3.08 -14.02
N ALA A 46 -4.45 2.06 -13.49
CA ALA A 46 -4.71 0.82 -14.21
C ALA A 46 -5.64 1.03 -15.41
N ILE A 47 -6.70 1.82 -15.25
CA ILE A 47 -7.62 2.19 -16.34
C ILE A 47 -6.88 2.99 -17.41
N ILE A 48 -6.07 3.99 -17.02
CA ILE A 48 -5.25 4.77 -17.96
C ILE A 48 -4.32 3.84 -18.73
N THR A 49 -3.67 2.90 -18.04
CA THR A 49 -2.79 1.92 -18.68
C THR A 49 -3.53 1.08 -19.71
N LEU A 50 -4.75 0.64 -19.40
CA LEU A 50 -5.57 -0.14 -20.31
C LEU A 50 -6.03 0.66 -21.53
N VAL A 51 -6.52 1.89 -21.33
CA VAL A 51 -6.98 2.79 -22.42
C VAL A 51 -5.84 3.24 -23.33
N THR A 52 -4.63 3.38 -22.79
CA THR A 52 -3.44 3.81 -23.55
C THR A 52 -2.63 2.64 -24.12
N PHE A 53 -3.19 1.43 -24.14
CA PHE A 53 -2.51 0.21 -24.63
C PHE A 53 -1.13 -0.02 -23.99
N GLY A 54 -1.01 0.23 -22.68
CA GLY A 54 0.20 -0.06 -21.90
C GLY A 54 1.15 1.12 -21.70
N ILE A 55 0.93 2.27 -22.33
CA ILE A 55 1.79 3.46 -22.10
C ILE A 55 1.73 3.92 -20.63
N GLY A 56 0.56 3.77 -19.99
CA GLY A 56 0.39 4.06 -18.56
C GLY A 56 1.29 3.24 -17.61
N LEU A 57 1.94 2.16 -18.07
CA LEU A 57 2.92 1.41 -17.27
C LEU A 57 4.08 2.27 -16.79
N ILE A 58 4.45 3.32 -17.55
CA ILE A 58 5.51 4.26 -17.18
C ILE A 58 5.19 4.97 -15.85
N ALA A 59 3.90 5.22 -15.56
CA ALA A 59 3.46 5.79 -14.29
C ALA A 59 3.09 4.73 -13.26
N LEU A 60 2.49 3.62 -13.70
CA LEU A 60 2.03 2.55 -12.82
C LEU A 60 3.18 1.82 -12.12
N ILE A 61 4.30 1.57 -12.81
CA ILE A 61 5.45 0.85 -12.24
C ILE A 61 6.13 1.66 -11.12
N PRO A 62 6.53 2.94 -11.32
CA PRO A 62 7.08 3.77 -10.24
C PRO A 62 6.10 3.94 -9.07
N PHE A 63 4.80 4.11 -9.38
CA PHE A 63 3.77 4.20 -8.35
C PHE A 63 3.70 2.91 -7.50
N ALA A 64 3.65 1.74 -8.13
CA ALA A 64 3.61 0.46 -7.43
C ALA A 64 4.85 0.26 -6.55
N ILE A 65 6.04 0.58 -7.05
CA ILE A 65 7.29 0.54 -6.29
C ILE A 65 7.20 1.47 -5.07
N TRP A 66 6.74 2.70 -5.26
CA TRP A 66 6.60 3.68 -4.19
C TRP A 66 5.59 3.23 -3.12
N VAL A 67 4.44 2.68 -3.51
CA VAL A 67 3.43 2.14 -2.58
C VAL A 67 4.01 1.03 -1.71
N VAL A 68 4.86 0.16 -2.27
CA VAL A 68 5.56 -0.90 -1.54
C VAL A 68 6.52 -0.30 -0.49
N TYR A 69 7.30 0.71 -0.87
CA TYR A 69 8.18 1.40 0.09
C TYR A 69 7.40 2.12 1.19
N ASP A 70 6.30 2.79 0.84
CA ASP A 70 5.46 3.49 1.81
C ASP A 70 4.78 2.51 2.78
N ALA A 71 4.28 1.36 2.30
CA ALA A 71 3.70 0.32 3.13
C ALA A 71 4.70 -0.22 4.18
N ARG A 72 5.95 -0.46 3.77
CA ARG A 72 7.03 -0.83 4.70
C ARG A 72 7.29 0.24 5.74
N LYS A 73 7.41 1.51 5.31
CA LYS A 73 7.66 2.64 6.20
C LYS A 73 6.55 2.80 7.23
N GLN A 74 5.29 2.63 6.82
CA GLN A 74 4.16 2.69 7.73
C GLN A 74 4.10 1.50 8.68
N CYS A 75 4.52 0.31 8.24
CA CYS A 75 4.55 -0.87 9.11
C CYS A 75 5.55 -0.68 10.25
N LYS A 76 6.73 -0.16 9.92
CA LYS A 76 7.73 0.20 10.92
C LYS A 76 7.20 1.29 11.87
N TYR A 77 6.60 2.34 11.33
CA TYR A 77 6.00 3.41 12.15
C TYR A 77 4.89 2.89 13.09
N TYR A 78 4.03 2.00 12.61
CA TYR A 78 2.99 1.37 13.43
C TYR A 78 3.59 0.63 14.62
N ASN A 79 4.58 -0.19 14.35
CA ASN A 79 5.25 -1.01 15.34
C ASN A 79 6.01 -0.15 16.37
N ASP A 80 6.77 0.85 15.91
CA ASP A 80 7.50 1.79 16.78
C ASP A 80 6.53 2.59 17.68
N HIS A 81 5.39 3.04 17.13
CA HIS A 81 4.38 3.77 17.91
C HIS A 81 3.68 2.88 18.93
N LEU A 82 3.38 1.63 18.57
CA LEU A 82 2.78 0.65 19.46
C LEU A 82 3.74 0.30 20.62
N GLU A 83 5.03 0.21 20.35
CA GLU A 83 6.06 -0.06 21.36
C GLU A 83 6.18 1.09 22.37
N GLN A 84 6.13 2.34 21.89
CA GLN A 84 6.29 3.53 22.75
C GLN A 84 5.03 3.86 23.55
N THR A 85 3.85 3.71 22.95
CA THR A 85 2.58 4.21 23.55
C THR A 85 1.68 3.09 24.06
N GLY A 86 1.94 1.84 23.67
CA GLY A 86 1.06 0.70 23.93
C GLY A 86 -0.27 0.76 23.15
N ARG A 87 -0.45 1.70 22.21
CA ARG A 87 -1.67 1.91 21.43
C ARG A 87 -1.35 2.01 19.93
N PRO A 88 -2.27 1.60 19.03
CA PRO A 88 -2.05 1.78 17.60
C PRO A 88 -2.18 3.27 17.22
N PRO A 89 -1.40 3.74 16.24
CA PRO A 89 -1.45 5.12 15.76
C PRO A 89 -2.72 5.49 14.97
N TRP A 90 -3.55 4.51 14.62
CA TRP A 90 -4.82 4.67 13.91
C TRP A 90 -5.81 3.57 14.33
#